data_AF-A0A3L7RUH0-F1
#
_entry.id   AF-A0A3L7RUH0-F1
#
_cell.length_a   1.000
_cell.length_b   1.000
_cell.length_c   1.000
_cell.angle_alpha   90.00
_cell.angle_beta   90.00
_cell.angle_gamma   90.00
#
_symmetry.space_group_name_H-M   'P 1'
#
loop_
_entity.id
_entity.type
_entity.pdbx_description
1 polymer ?
#
loop_
_entity_poly.entity_id
_entity_poly.type
_entity_poly.pdbx_seq_one_letter_code
_entity_poly.pdbx_strand_id
1 'polypeptide(L)'
;MDVFRRFESLWPCFRGIQMFFRLLGHCFLVCVLMVSTAQAAVVLQLDLSTVNQVTISATTGLSLASVSGSDGTGVYLKDLLGDRVFSTSGATRLAGANLVYFNATSDGSPSLFRSGNGPDPGLNIYSMDNGTPSTASFTSGVQAFKGSATWSLTAQQYAAFLQAPTSGDIYAFADIINDLNGVPQVIGQYSVVPEPTSMAIFGLGALGMAYRARRKSMV
;
A
#
# COMPACT_ATOMS: atom_id res chain seq x y z
N MET A 1 -58.13 46.07 2.93
CA MET A 1 -56.69 46.25 3.26
C MET A 1 -56.25 45.14 4.21
N ASP A 2 -56.27 43.86 3.79
CA ASP A 2 -56.01 42.75 4.74
C ASP A 2 -55.26 41.54 4.14
N VAL A 3 -54.77 41.67 2.90
CA VAL A 3 -54.06 40.56 2.21
C VAL A 3 -52.53 40.72 2.29
N PHE A 4 -52.02 41.90 2.64
CA PHE A 4 -50.58 42.18 2.66
C PHE A 4 -49.87 41.83 3.99
N ARG A 5 -50.60 41.55 5.08
CA ARG A 5 -49.98 41.27 6.40
C ARG A 5 -49.58 39.81 6.64
N ARG A 6 -49.95 38.87 5.76
CA ARG A 6 -49.64 37.44 5.97
C ARG A 6 -48.28 36.98 5.44
N PHE A 7 -47.60 37.79 4.63
CA PHE A 7 -46.31 37.39 4.04
C PHE A 7 -45.09 37.62 4.95
N GLU A 8 -45.18 38.44 6.01
CA GLU A 8 -44.04 38.69 6.90
C GLU A 8 -43.80 37.61 7.97
N SER A 9 -44.77 36.71 8.20
CA SER A 9 -44.65 35.68 9.25
C SER A 9 -43.79 34.46 8.88
N LEU A 10 -43.41 34.32 7.61
CA LEU A 10 -42.61 33.17 7.12
C LEU A 10 -41.11 33.46 7.03
N TRP A 11 -40.71 34.72 7.23
CA TRP A 11 -39.30 35.15 7.16
C TRP A 11 -38.36 34.49 8.20
N PRO A 12 -38.80 34.19 9.45
CA PRO A 12 -37.94 33.52 10.43
C PRO A 12 -37.61 32.06 10.08
N CYS A 13 -38.54 31.35 9.42
CA CYS A 13 -38.36 29.94 9.04
C CYS A 13 -37.26 29.75 7.98
N PHE A 14 -37.14 30.67 7.03
CA PHE A 14 -36.11 30.59 5.98
C PHE A 14 -34.68 30.83 6.51
N ARG A 15 -34.52 31.60 7.60
CA ARG A 15 -33.19 31.83 8.21
C ARG A 15 -32.67 30.60 8.97
N GLY A 16 -33.54 29.83 9.61
CA GLY A 16 -33.16 28.60 10.33
C GLY A 16 -32.61 27.52 9.39
N ILE A 17 -33.21 27.38 8.21
CA ILE A 17 -32.78 26.41 7.19
C ILE A 17 -31.38 26.76 6.66
N GLN A 18 -31.09 28.04 6.40
CA GLN A 18 -29.74 28.46 5.96
C GLN A 18 -28.65 28.27 7.03
N MET A 19 -28.97 28.47 8.31
CA MET A 19 -28.01 28.20 9.39
C MET A 19 -27.73 26.70 9.54
N PHE A 20 -28.73 25.85 9.38
CA PHE A 20 -28.57 24.40 9.44
C PHE A 20 -27.68 23.86 8.29
N PHE A 21 -27.89 24.35 7.06
CA PHE A 21 -27.02 23.99 5.91
C PHE A 21 -25.58 24.48 6.07
N ARG A 22 -25.37 25.65 6.70
CA ARG A 22 -24.02 26.15 6.99
C ARG A 22 -23.32 25.31 8.06
N LEU A 23 -24.01 24.92 9.12
CA LEU A 23 -23.44 24.09 10.19
C LEU A 23 -23.09 22.67 9.68
N LEU A 24 -23.96 22.09 8.86
CA LEU A 24 -23.74 20.78 8.23
C LEU A 24 -22.58 20.82 7.23
N GLY A 25 -22.45 21.88 6.44
CA GLY A 25 -21.32 22.08 5.53
C GLY A 25 -19.97 22.20 6.25
N HIS A 26 -19.94 22.89 7.40
CA HIS A 26 -18.73 22.96 8.23
C HIS A 26 -18.41 21.62 8.89
N CYS A 27 -19.42 20.84 9.34
CA CYS A 27 -19.20 19.49 9.84
C CYS A 27 -18.64 18.56 8.76
N PHE A 28 -19.13 18.63 7.52
CA PHE A 28 -18.58 17.88 6.40
C PHE A 28 -17.14 18.31 6.05
N LEU A 29 -16.84 19.61 6.06
CA LEU A 29 -15.48 20.11 5.81
C LEU A 29 -14.50 19.67 6.90
N VAL A 30 -14.91 19.69 8.18
CA VAL A 30 -14.11 19.17 9.30
C VAL A 30 -13.93 17.65 9.18
N CYS A 31 -14.98 16.90 8.80
CA CYS A 31 -14.85 15.46 8.57
C CYS A 31 -13.86 15.17 7.43
N VAL A 32 -13.89 15.93 6.32
CA VAL A 32 -12.95 15.81 5.19
C VAL A 32 -11.52 16.19 5.58
N LEU A 33 -11.32 17.22 6.42
CA LEU A 33 -10.00 17.62 6.92
C LEU A 33 -9.43 16.63 7.96
N MET A 34 -10.30 15.97 8.73
CA MET A 34 -9.95 14.90 9.66
C MET A 34 -9.69 13.54 8.97
N VAL A 35 -9.98 13.41 7.66
CA VAL A 35 -9.44 12.33 6.79
C VAL A 35 -7.99 12.63 6.39
N SER A 36 -7.25 13.43 7.17
CA SER A 36 -5.81 13.23 7.31
C SER A 36 -5.60 12.04 8.25
N THR A 37 -6.11 10.89 7.81
CA THR A 37 -5.91 9.61 8.49
C THR A 37 -4.43 9.47 8.78
N ALA A 38 -4.10 9.04 9.99
CA ALA A 38 -2.83 8.41 10.28
C ALA A 38 -2.59 7.31 9.24
N GLN A 39 -2.01 7.68 8.10
CA GLN A 39 -1.57 6.74 7.11
C GLN A 39 -0.41 6.06 7.80
N ALA A 40 -0.63 4.85 8.32
CA ALA A 40 0.45 3.98 8.70
C ALA A 40 1.50 4.07 7.60
N ALA A 41 2.76 4.32 7.97
CA ALA A 41 3.76 4.77 7.02
C ALA A 41 4.03 3.65 6.00
N VAL A 42 3.30 3.68 4.88
CA VAL A 42 3.51 2.76 3.78
C VAL A 42 4.86 3.11 3.20
N VAL A 43 5.85 2.26 3.41
CA VAL A 43 7.25 2.48 3.00
C VAL A 43 7.61 1.69 1.75
N LEU A 44 6.85 0.63 1.44
CA LEU A 44 6.96 -0.16 0.21
C LEU A 44 5.58 -0.36 -0.43
N GLN A 45 5.54 -0.34 -1.75
CA GLN A 45 4.37 -0.69 -2.55
C GLN A 45 4.71 -1.89 -3.45
N LEU A 46 3.86 -2.91 -3.42
CA LEU A 46 3.93 -4.08 -4.28
C LEU A 46 2.93 -3.93 -5.41
N ASP A 47 3.39 -3.96 -6.65
CA ASP A 47 2.60 -3.86 -7.86
C ASP A 47 2.57 -5.21 -8.58
N LEU A 48 1.35 -5.73 -8.73
CA LEU A 48 1.06 -6.99 -9.42
C LEU A 48 0.37 -6.77 -10.77
N SER A 49 0.35 -5.56 -11.32
CA SER A 49 -0.33 -5.22 -12.58
C SER A 49 0.17 -5.99 -13.81
N THR A 50 1.35 -6.62 -13.72
CA THR A 50 1.89 -7.48 -14.76
C THR A 50 1.82 -8.94 -14.33
N VAL A 51 1.15 -9.76 -15.15
CA VAL A 51 1.00 -11.20 -14.93
C VAL A 51 2.36 -11.85 -14.67
N ASN A 52 2.43 -12.69 -13.64
CA ASN A 52 3.64 -13.41 -13.26
C ASN A 52 4.84 -12.52 -12.93
N GLN A 53 4.59 -11.28 -12.49
CA GLN A 53 5.62 -10.39 -11.98
C GLN A 53 5.15 -9.70 -10.71
N VAL A 54 6.12 -9.36 -9.87
CA VAL A 54 5.91 -8.42 -8.78
C VAL A 54 6.97 -7.33 -8.88
N THR A 55 6.53 -6.07 -8.87
CA THR A 55 7.42 -4.92 -8.73
C THR A 55 7.25 -4.38 -7.32
N ILE A 56 8.34 -4.30 -6.55
CA ILE A 56 8.34 -3.69 -5.23
C ILE A 56 9.07 -2.36 -5.33
N SER A 57 8.37 -1.28 -4.99
CA SER A 57 8.85 0.09 -5.10
C SER A 57 8.87 0.76 -3.74
N ALA A 58 9.94 1.49 -3.46
CA ALA A 58 9.98 2.39 -2.34
C ALA A 58 8.98 3.53 -2.51
N THR A 59 8.34 3.92 -1.42
CA THR A 59 7.50 5.12 -1.36
C THR A 59 8.29 6.28 -0.70
N THR A 60 7.63 7.42 -0.53
CA THR A 60 8.12 8.53 0.32
C THR A 60 7.82 8.31 1.81
N GLY A 61 7.38 7.11 2.21
CA GLY A 61 7.04 6.77 3.57
C GLY A 61 8.23 6.90 4.51
N LEU A 62 7.98 7.46 5.69
CA LEU A 62 8.97 7.65 6.74
C LEU A 62 9.06 6.39 7.60
N SER A 63 10.26 6.03 8.04
CA SER A 63 10.42 4.93 8.98
C SER A 63 9.77 5.25 10.31
N LEU A 64 9.10 4.27 10.90
CA LEU A 64 8.47 4.39 12.21
C LEU A 64 9.49 4.26 13.36
N ALA A 65 10.62 3.60 13.13
CA ALA A 65 11.60 3.28 14.16
C ALA A 65 13.03 3.61 13.74
N SER A 66 13.89 3.85 14.73
CA SER A 66 15.34 3.92 14.53
C SER A 66 15.95 2.57 14.93
N VAL A 67 16.53 1.86 13.98
CA VAL A 67 17.09 0.52 14.20
C VAL A 67 18.22 0.26 13.21
N SER A 68 19.27 -0.42 13.65
CA SER A 68 20.40 -0.83 12.81
C SER A 68 20.64 -2.33 12.95
N GLY A 69 21.09 -2.97 11.87
CA GLY A 69 21.27 -4.41 11.82
C GLY A 69 22.06 -4.85 10.60
N SER A 70 22.08 -6.17 10.37
CA SER A 70 22.76 -6.75 9.22
C SER A 70 21.88 -6.67 7.97
N ASP A 71 22.44 -6.21 6.84
CA ASP A 71 21.77 -6.32 5.53
C ASP A 71 21.57 -7.79 5.10
N GLY A 72 22.41 -8.70 5.61
CA GLY A 72 22.31 -10.13 5.29
C GLY A 72 20.97 -10.76 5.70
N THR A 73 20.30 -10.17 6.70
CA THR A 73 18.98 -10.60 7.18
C THR A 73 17.83 -9.87 6.46
N GLY A 74 18.06 -8.67 5.92
CA GLY A 74 17.07 -7.96 5.13
C GLY A 74 15.88 -7.39 5.91
N VAL A 75 14.70 -7.38 5.28
CA VAL A 75 13.44 -6.87 5.82
C VAL A 75 12.28 -7.81 5.53
N TYR A 76 11.46 -8.06 6.55
CA TYR A 76 10.38 -9.04 6.50
C TYR A 76 9.00 -8.39 6.38
N LEU A 77 8.30 -8.69 5.29
CA LEU A 77 6.92 -8.30 5.04
C LEU A 77 5.99 -9.33 5.67
N LYS A 78 5.46 -9.01 6.85
CA LYS A 78 4.68 -9.96 7.66
C LYS A 78 3.34 -10.27 6.99
N ASP A 79 2.96 -11.55 7.01
CA ASP A 79 1.67 -12.10 6.55
C ASP A 79 1.35 -11.93 5.05
N LEU A 80 2.27 -11.39 4.24
CA LEU A 80 2.06 -11.11 2.82
C LEU A 80 1.52 -12.30 2.03
N LEU A 81 1.98 -13.51 2.36
CA LEU A 81 1.72 -14.71 1.56
C LEU A 81 0.87 -15.75 2.31
N GLY A 82 0.55 -15.50 3.58
CA GLY A 82 -0.26 -16.39 4.44
C GLY A 82 0.29 -17.81 4.54
N ASP A 83 -0.56 -18.77 4.90
CA ASP A 83 -0.17 -20.18 5.15
C ASP A 83 0.19 -21.00 3.90
N ARG A 84 0.52 -20.33 2.78
CA ARG A 84 0.77 -20.98 1.49
C ARG A 84 2.16 -21.60 1.46
N VAL A 85 2.30 -22.80 0.91
CA VAL A 85 3.59 -23.51 0.88
C VAL A 85 4.21 -23.42 -0.52
N PHE A 86 5.17 -22.52 -0.68
CA PHE A 86 6.05 -22.45 -1.85
C PHE A 86 7.35 -21.73 -1.49
N SER A 87 8.41 -22.01 -2.24
CA SER A 87 9.68 -21.30 -2.12
C SER A 87 9.75 -20.15 -3.12
N THR A 88 10.41 -19.05 -2.76
CA THR A 88 10.82 -18.01 -3.73
C THR A 88 12.17 -18.30 -4.38
N SER A 89 12.82 -19.45 -4.10
CA SER A 89 14.14 -19.86 -4.62
C SER A 89 14.22 -20.09 -6.15
N GLY A 90 13.24 -19.60 -6.92
CA GLY A 90 13.23 -19.54 -8.38
C GLY A 90 12.68 -18.23 -8.93
N ALA A 91 12.47 -17.21 -8.09
CA ALA A 91 12.08 -15.88 -8.53
C ALA A 91 13.28 -15.21 -9.21
N THR A 92 13.27 -15.17 -10.54
CA THR A 92 14.33 -14.49 -11.28
C THR A 92 14.12 -12.98 -11.20
N ARG A 93 15.14 -12.27 -10.75
CA ARG A 93 15.14 -10.81 -10.78
C ARG A 93 15.12 -10.33 -12.23
N LEU A 94 14.15 -9.49 -12.54
CA LEU A 94 14.05 -8.77 -13.80
C LEU A 94 14.77 -7.42 -13.66
N ALA A 95 14.91 -6.68 -14.76
CA ALA A 95 15.66 -5.43 -14.81
C ALA A 95 15.21 -4.39 -13.75
N GLY A 96 16.05 -3.38 -13.48
CA GLY A 96 15.71 -2.26 -12.59
C GLY A 96 15.88 -2.56 -11.10
N ALA A 97 16.82 -3.42 -10.75
CA ALA A 97 17.09 -3.95 -9.41
C ALA A 97 17.78 -2.97 -8.44
N ASN A 98 17.22 -1.78 -8.20
CA ASN A 98 17.84 -0.75 -7.37
C ASN A 98 17.14 -0.45 -6.04
N LEU A 99 16.23 -1.32 -5.60
CA LEU A 99 15.57 -1.24 -4.29
C LEU A 99 16.61 -1.36 -3.18
N VAL A 100 16.70 -0.34 -2.33
CA VAL A 100 17.68 -0.27 -1.25
C VAL A 100 17.19 0.60 -0.09
N TYR A 101 17.80 0.47 1.09
CA TYR A 101 17.64 1.42 2.19
C TYR A 101 17.95 2.84 1.75
N PHE A 102 17.23 3.81 2.31
CA PHE A 102 17.34 5.20 1.86
C PHE A 102 18.76 5.78 1.97
N ASN A 103 19.48 5.42 3.04
CA ASN A 103 20.83 5.89 3.33
C ASN A 103 21.95 5.00 2.77
N ALA A 104 21.63 3.96 2.00
CA ALA A 104 22.61 3.02 1.45
C ALA A 104 22.73 3.14 -0.08
N THR A 105 23.72 2.46 -0.65
CA THR A 105 23.92 2.36 -2.11
C THR A 105 23.54 0.96 -2.56
N SER A 106 22.61 0.88 -3.52
CA SER A 106 22.17 -0.39 -4.10
C SER A 106 23.34 -1.11 -4.76
N ASP A 107 23.45 -2.42 -4.51
CA ASP A 107 24.38 -3.31 -5.21
C ASP A 107 23.82 -3.88 -6.53
N GLY A 108 22.53 -3.64 -6.80
CA GLY A 108 21.87 -4.15 -7.99
C GLY A 108 21.30 -5.56 -7.80
N SER A 109 21.34 -6.08 -6.57
CA SER A 109 21.09 -7.49 -6.27
C SER A 109 19.98 -7.86 -5.27
N PRO A 110 18.94 -7.01 -5.02
CA PRO A 110 17.88 -7.34 -4.07
C PRO A 110 17.22 -8.68 -4.41
N SER A 111 17.00 -9.50 -3.40
CA SER A 111 16.55 -10.88 -3.56
C SER A 111 15.35 -11.19 -2.66
N LEU A 112 14.44 -12.03 -3.15
CA LEU A 112 13.26 -12.46 -2.41
C LEU A 112 13.55 -13.78 -1.71
N PHE A 113 13.38 -13.81 -0.39
CA PHE A 113 13.51 -15.03 0.39
C PHE A 113 12.19 -15.40 1.08
N ARG A 114 11.84 -16.68 0.95
CA ARG A 114 10.80 -17.37 1.68
C ARG A 114 11.23 -18.81 1.77
N SER A 115 11.30 -19.34 2.99
CA SER A 115 11.59 -20.75 3.18
C SER A 115 10.44 -21.61 2.64
N GLY A 116 10.77 -22.63 1.84
CA GLY A 116 9.80 -23.66 1.43
C GLY A 116 9.54 -24.74 2.49
N ASN A 117 10.27 -24.72 3.61
CA ASN A 117 10.32 -25.82 4.58
C ASN A 117 9.32 -25.67 5.75
N GLY A 118 8.33 -24.78 5.64
CA GLY A 118 7.29 -24.59 6.66
C GLY A 118 6.32 -23.46 6.32
N PRO A 119 5.26 -23.25 7.12
CA PRO A 119 4.34 -22.12 6.95
C PRO A 119 5.02 -20.86 7.48
N ASP A 120 5.81 -20.20 6.64
CA ASP A 120 6.29 -18.85 6.89
C ASP A 120 5.30 -17.88 6.23
N PRO A 121 4.47 -17.11 6.93
CA PRO A 121 3.40 -16.35 6.27
C PRO A 121 3.87 -15.10 5.53
N GLY A 122 5.14 -14.69 5.66
CA GLY A 122 5.66 -13.45 5.09
C GLY A 122 6.66 -13.64 3.95
N LEU A 123 7.36 -12.56 3.64
CA LEU A 123 8.36 -12.51 2.57
C LEU A 123 9.52 -11.64 3.04
N ASN A 124 10.75 -12.16 2.95
CA ASN A 124 11.94 -11.37 3.19
C ASN A 124 12.48 -10.77 1.88
N ILE A 125 12.99 -9.55 1.97
CA ILE A 125 13.77 -8.88 0.93
C ILE A 125 15.16 -8.61 1.52
N TYR A 126 16.20 -9.14 0.90
CA TYR A 126 17.58 -9.06 1.43
C TYR A 126 18.59 -8.79 0.31
N SER A 127 19.87 -8.60 0.69
CA SER A 127 20.97 -8.32 -0.23
C SER A 127 20.69 -7.08 -1.07
N MET A 128 20.25 -6.01 -0.42
CA MET A 128 19.82 -4.78 -1.07
C MET A 128 20.97 -3.78 -1.25
N ASP A 129 22.02 -3.88 -0.42
CA ASP A 129 23.15 -2.97 -0.44
C ASP A 129 24.49 -3.67 -0.70
N ASN A 130 25.52 -2.89 -1.03
CA ASN A 130 26.85 -3.40 -1.37
C ASN A 130 27.76 -3.57 -0.14
N GLY A 131 27.19 -3.68 1.06
CA GLY A 131 27.91 -3.72 2.33
C GLY A 131 28.49 -2.38 2.76
N THR A 132 28.05 -1.26 2.16
CA THR A 132 28.44 0.10 2.58
C THR A 132 27.21 0.99 2.82
N PRO A 133 26.88 1.31 4.09
CA PRO A 133 27.57 0.88 5.32
C PRO A 133 27.45 -0.64 5.59
N SER A 134 28.38 -1.22 6.37
CA SER A 134 28.35 -2.65 6.73
C SER A 134 27.17 -3.05 7.62
N THR A 135 26.45 -2.05 8.12
CA THR A 135 25.20 -2.18 8.88
C THR A 135 24.14 -1.34 8.21
N ALA A 136 23.06 -1.98 7.77
CA ALA A 136 21.86 -1.31 7.32
C ALA A 136 21.18 -0.61 8.50
N SER A 137 20.54 0.52 8.25
CA SER A 137 19.89 1.29 9.31
C SER A 137 18.68 2.07 8.83
N PHE A 138 17.69 2.15 9.71
CA PHE A 138 16.51 3.01 9.60
C PHE A 138 16.60 4.09 10.66
N THR A 139 16.13 5.30 10.32
CA THR A 139 16.00 6.42 11.26
C THR A 139 14.55 6.86 11.28
N SER A 140 13.94 6.87 12.46
CA SER A 140 12.55 7.30 12.64
C SER A 140 12.34 8.71 12.07
N GLY A 141 11.27 8.89 11.30
CA GLY A 141 10.95 10.18 10.64
C GLY A 141 11.76 10.48 9.38
N VAL A 142 12.66 9.59 8.93
CA VAL A 142 13.37 9.68 7.66
C VAL A 142 12.79 8.67 6.67
N GLN A 143 12.81 8.96 5.36
CA GLN A 143 12.38 8.01 4.33
C GLN A 143 13.09 6.66 4.52
N ALA A 144 12.35 5.55 4.44
CA ALA A 144 12.88 4.23 4.77
C ALA A 144 13.67 3.58 3.62
N PHE A 145 13.13 3.64 2.40
CA PHE A 145 13.71 2.99 1.21
C PHE A 145 13.79 3.96 0.04
N LYS A 146 14.55 3.57 -1.00
CA LYS A 146 14.54 4.21 -2.32
C LYS A 146 14.70 3.16 -3.42
N GLY A 147 14.33 3.53 -4.65
CA GLY A 147 14.41 2.65 -5.82
C GLY A 147 13.26 1.65 -5.90
N SER A 148 13.43 0.65 -6.76
CA SER A 148 12.47 -0.41 -7.03
C SER A 148 13.18 -1.69 -7.45
N ALA A 149 12.49 -2.81 -7.47
CA ALA A 149 12.97 -4.03 -8.09
C ALA A 149 11.79 -4.87 -8.58
N THR A 150 11.99 -5.58 -9.69
CA THR A 150 10.97 -6.46 -10.27
C THR A 150 11.47 -7.89 -10.29
N TRP A 151 10.60 -8.84 -9.94
CA TRP A 151 10.88 -10.27 -10.01
C TRP A 151 9.84 -10.97 -10.86
N SER A 152 10.29 -11.92 -11.68
CA SER A 152 9.41 -12.88 -12.32
C SER A 152 8.97 -13.91 -11.29
N LEU A 153 7.68 -14.24 -11.31
CA LEU A 153 7.06 -15.23 -10.46
C LEU A 153 6.56 -16.40 -11.32
N THR A 154 6.59 -17.60 -10.75
CA THR A 154 5.81 -18.72 -11.29
C THR A 154 4.32 -18.43 -11.14
N ALA A 155 3.47 -19.13 -11.90
CA ALA A 155 2.01 -18.97 -11.77
C ALA A 155 1.50 -19.25 -10.34
N GLN A 156 2.10 -20.22 -9.63
CA GLN A 156 1.75 -20.52 -8.24
C GLN A 156 2.13 -19.38 -7.29
N GLN A 157 3.33 -18.83 -7.44
CA GLN A 157 3.79 -17.67 -6.65
C GLN A 157 2.88 -16.47 -6.93
N TYR A 158 2.63 -16.16 -8.21
CA TYR A 158 1.81 -15.02 -8.60
C TYR A 158 0.38 -15.11 -8.05
N ALA A 159 -0.24 -16.28 -8.11
CA ALA A 159 -1.56 -16.51 -7.50
C ALA A 159 -1.56 -16.31 -5.98
N ALA A 160 -0.46 -16.62 -5.29
CA ALA A 160 -0.32 -16.36 -3.86
C ALA A 160 -0.24 -14.85 -3.57
N PHE A 161 0.52 -14.09 -4.35
CA PHE A 161 0.60 -12.63 -4.24
C PHE A 161 -0.75 -11.95 -4.54
N LEU A 162 -1.53 -12.43 -5.51
CA LEU A 162 -2.86 -11.88 -5.80
C LEU A 162 -3.87 -12.06 -4.67
N GLN A 163 -3.63 -13.03 -3.78
CA GLN A 163 -4.46 -13.28 -2.61
C GLN A 163 -3.80 -12.80 -1.30
N ALA A 164 -2.74 -12.00 -1.41
CA ALA A 164 -2.08 -11.36 -0.29
C ALA A 164 -3.03 -10.37 0.41
N PRO A 165 -2.88 -10.13 1.72
CA PRO A 165 -3.44 -8.95 2.35
C PRO A 165 -3.02 -7.69 1.60
N THR A 166 -3.94 -6.72 1.48
CA THR A 166 -3.67 -5.46 0.77
C THR A 166 -2.63 -4.57 1.46
N SER A 167 -2.29 -4.89 2.72
CA SER A 167 -1.26 -4.23 3.50
C SER A 167 -0.82 -5.09 4.67
N GLY A 168 0.36 -4.81 5.23
CA GLY A 168 0.87 -5.46 6.44
C GLY A 168 2.14 -4.77 6.95
N ASP A 169 2.59 -5.19 8.13
CA ASP A 169 3.76 -4.58 8.77
C ASP A 169 5.07 -5.09 8.14
N ILE A 170 6.07 -4.21 8.11
CA ILE A 170 7.44 -4.53 7.71
C ILE A 170 8.33 -4.47 8.95
N TYR A 171 9.01 -5.56 9.21
CA TYR A 171 9.98 -5.70 10.29
C TYR A 171 11.40 -5.58 9.74
N ALA A 172 12.22 -4.77 10.40
CA ALA A 172 13.64 -4.68 10.05
C ALA A 172 14.41 -5.90 10.57
N PHE A 173 15.35 -6.37 9.76
CA PHE A 173 16.37 -7.36 10.13
C PHE A 173 15.77 -8.68 10.64
N ALA A 174 14.81 -9.22 9.88
CA ALA A 174 14.20 -10.53 10.10
C ALA A 174 14.15 -11.31 8.78
N ASP A 175 14.47 -12.61 8.82
CA ASP A 175 14.45 -13.49 7.65
C ASP A 175 13.13 -14.26 7.52
N ILE A 176 12.58 -14.70 8.65
CA ILE A 176 11.37 -15.53 8.75
C ILE A 176 10.52 -15.13 9.95
N ILE A 177 9.29 -15.64 10.01
CA ILE A 177 8.36 -15.38 11.13
C ILE A 177 8.94 -15.70 12.52
N ASN A 178 9.85 -16.67 12.63
CA ASN A 178 10.44 -17.06 13.92
C ASN A 178 11.34 -15.96 14.52
N ASP A 179 11.93 -15.12 13.69
CA ASP A 179 12.78 -14.00 14.13
C ASP A 179 11.95 -12.91 14.82
N LEU A 180 10.63 -12.89 14.60
CA LEU A 180 9.72 -11.95 15.25
C LEU A 180 9.59 -12.15 16.76
N ASN A 181 10.01 -13.30 17.27
CA ASN A 181 10.02 -13.58 18.71
C ASN A 181 11.17 -12.86 19.46
N GLY A 182 12.15 -12.29 18.73
CA GLY A 182 13.34 -11.62 19.27
C GLY A 182 13.25 -10.10 19.43
N VAL A 183 12.06 -9.50 19.24
CA VAL A 183 11.80 -8.05 19.22
C VAL A 183 12.35 -7.29 17.99
N PRO A 184 12.09 -7.74 16.74
CA PRO A 184 12.34 -6.87 15.59
C PRO A 184 11.39 -5.68 15.59
N GLN A 185 11.90 -4.54 15.14
CA GLN A 185 11.17 -3.28 15.13
C GLN A 185 10.36 -3.14 13.84
N VAL A 186 9.09 -2.76 13.98
CA VAL A 186 8.27 -2.37 12.83
C VAL A 186 8.78 -1.04 12.29
N ILE A 187 9.20 -1.02 11.02
CA ILE A 187 9.74 0.17 10.36
C ILE A 187 8.71 0.87 9.48
N GLY A 188 7.58 0.24 9.20
CA GLY A 188 6.53 0.77 8.34
C GLY A 188 5.60 -0.33 7.88
N GLN A 189 4.81 -0.04 6.86
CA GLN A 189 3.91 -1.00 6.23
C GLN A 189 4.18 -1.16 4.75
N TYR A 190 3.80 -2.29 4.20
CA TYR A 190 3.67 -2.46 2.76
C TYR A 190 2.21 -2.24 2.33
N SER A 191 2.00 -1.89 1.06
CA SER A 191 0.70 -1.94 0.40
C SER A 191 0.78 -2.79 -0.88
N VAL A 192 -0.32 -3.42 -1.26
CA VAL A 192 -0.43 -4.22 -2.49
C VAL A 192 -1.42 -3.56 -3.44
N VAL A 193 -0.95 -3.28 -4.65
CA VAL A 193 -1.77 -2.86 -5.78
C VAL A 193 -2.02 -4.10 -6.64
N PRO A 194 -3.24 -4.69 -6.57
CA PRO A 194 -3.57 -5.84 -7.39
C PRO A 194 -3.62 -5.45 -8.87
N GLU A 195 -3.67 -6.45 -9.76
CA GLU A 195 -4.03 -6.21 -11.15
C GLU A 195 -5.28 -5.32 -11.22
N PRO A 196 -5.38 -4.39 -12.20
CA PRO A 196 -6.62 -3.69 -12.46
C PRO A 196 -7.68 -4.74 -12.77
N THR A 197 -8.45 -5.10 -11.75
CA THR A 197 -9.42 -6.19 -11.84
C THR A 197 -10.30 -5.85 -13.02
N SER A 198 -10.45 -6.79 -13.96
CA SER A 198 -11.25 -6.58 -15.15
C SER A 198 -12.68 -6.14 -14.80
N MET A 199 -13.14 -6.35 -13.55
CA MET A 199 -14.37 -5.79 -13.00
C MET A 199 -14.47 -4.26 -13.01
N ALA A 200 -13.39 -3.52 -12.77
CA ALA A 200 -13.41 -2.05 -12.88
C ALA A 200 -13.63 -1.61 -14.34
N ILE A 201 -13.05 -2.35 -15.29
CA ILE A 201 -13.23 -2.16 -16.74
C ILE A 201 -14.63 -2.58 -17.17
N PHE A 202 -15.16 -3.71 -16.68
CA PHE A 202 -16.53 -4.13 -16.94
C PHE A 202 -17.55 -3.17 -16.33
N GLY A 203 -17.29 -2.62 -15.14
CA GLY A 203 -18.14 -1.62 -14.50
C GLY A 203 -18.20 -0.31 -15.29
N LEU A 204 -17.05 0.19 -15.74
CA LEU A 204 -16.98 1.35 -16.64
C LEU A 204 -17.60 1.06 -18.02
N GLY A 205 -17.38 -0.13 -18.56
CA GLY A 205 -17.98 -0.60 -19.81
C GLY A 205 -19.51 -0.69 -19.72
N ALA A 206 -20.05 -1.21 -18.61
CA ALA A 206 -21.48 -1.30 -18.35
C ALA A 206 -22.12 0.09 -18.16
N LEU A 207 -21.44 1.01 -17.46
CA LEU A 207 -21.86 2.41 -17.33
C LEU A 207 -21.87 3.13 -18.69
N GLY A 208 -20.83 2.93 -19.51
CA GLY A 208 -20.77 3.47 -20.87
C GLY A 208 -21.87 2.92 -21.78
N MET A 209 -22.17 1.61 -21.68
CA MET A 209 -23.27 0.97 -22.41
C MET A 209 -24.65 1.46 -21.94
N ALA A 210 -24.85 1.62 -20.63
CA ALA A 210 -26.09 2.17 -20.05
C ALA A 210 -26.32 3.64 -20.45
N TYR A 211 -25.27 4.46 -20.46
CA TYR A 211 -25.32 5.84 -20.93
C TYR A 211 -25.67 5.92 -22.42
N ARG A 212 -25.08 5.05 -23.25
CA ARG A 212 -25.38 4.96 -24.70
C ARG A 212 -26.81 4.49 -24.96
N ALA A 213 -27.32 3.54 -24.17
CA ALA A 213 -28.70 3.06 -24.27
C ALA A 213 -29.72 4.17 -23.97
N ARG A 214 -29.49 5.00 -22.93
CA ARG A 214 -30.35 6.13 -22.59
C ARG A 214 -30.40 7.21 -23.68
N ARG A 215 -29.29 7.43 -24.39
CA ARG A 215 -29.25 8.43 -25.47
C ARG A 215 -30.05 8.01 -26.70
N LYS A 216 -30.25 6.70 -26.92
CA LYS A 216 -31.04 6.16 -28.03
C LYS A 216 -32.54 6.16 -27.78
N SER A 217 -33.00 6.33 -26.54
CA SER A 217 -34.44 6.40 -26.21
C SER A 217 -34.98 7.83 -26.21
N MET A 218 -34.17 8.82 -26.59
CA MET A 218 -34.53 10.24 -26.68
C MET A 218 -34.55 10.77 -28.12
N VAL A 219 -34.44 9.86 -29.10
CA VAL A 219 -34.59 10.11 -30.55
C VAL A 219 -35.71 9.20 -31.04
#